data_AF-A0A2D0I8X2-F1
#
_entry.id   AF-A0A2D0I8X2-F1
#
_cell.length_a   1.000
_cell.length_b   1.000
_cell.length_c   1.000
_cell.angle_alpha   90.00
_cell.angle_beta   90.00
_cell.angle_gamma   90.00
#
_symmetry.space_group_name_H-M   'P 1'
#
loop_
_entity.id
_entity.type
_entity.pdbx_description
1 polymer ?
#
loop_
_entity_poly.entity_id
_entity_poly.type
_entity_poly.pdbx_seq_one_letter_code
_entity_poly.pdbx_strand_id
1 'polypeptide(L)'
;MQKFFILWVSLLALMIGGCTGKHYSISEPKIITIKSPKLKFADTGYIRHEGESVEAELFTAGVAVEKISIDEKVCVSAGCMSEQDFIREYLSAEYPTDTLRRILLGEPIFQGINTSEQCGGAKTQYIRNEKMDIVYRLKPGLSYFKDRNNGLIIRIENLDDNQSR
;
A
#
# COMPACT_ATOMS: atom_id res chain seq x y z
N MET A 1 -56.28 -24.22 4.88
CA MET A 1 -54.85 -24.30 5.28
C MET A 1 -53.88 -23.63 4.29
N GLN A 2 -54.35 -22.74 3.39
CA GLN A 2 -53.51 -22.14 2.34
C GLN A 2 -53.08 -20.69 2.67
N LYS A 3 -53.84 -19.99 3.53
CA LYS A 3 -53.59 -18.59 3.92
C LYS A 3 -52.46 -18.43 4.96
N PHE A 4 -52.25 -19.45 5.82
CA PHE A 4 -51.15 -19.44 6.80
C PHE A 4 -49.78 -19.69 6.15
N PHE A 5 -49.74 -20.44 5.04
CA PHE A 5 -48.49 -20.72 4.31
C PHE A 5 -47.92 -19.46 3.63
N ILE A 6 -48.79 -18.58 3.13
CA ILE A 6 -48.40 -17.31 2.47
C ILE A 6 -47.78 -16.32 3.47
N LEU A 7 -48.29 -16.28 4.71
CA LEU A 7 -47.74 -15.44 5.78
C LEU A 7 -46.34 -15.89 6.23
N TRP A 8 -46.06 -17.20 6.21
CA TRP A 8 -44.74 -17.75 6.50
C TRP A 8 -43.73 -17.48 5.38
N VAL A 9 -44.15 -17.54 4.12
CA VAL A 9 -43.28 -17.22 2.96
C VAL A 9 -42.93 -15.73 2.93
N SER A 10 -43.86 -14.84 3.30
CA SER A 10 -43.59 -13.40 3.38
C SER A 10 -42.63 -13.01 4.51
N LEU A 11 -42.62 -13.75 5.63
CA LEU A 11 -41.72 -13.50 6.75
C LEU A 11 -40.29 -14.00 6.47
N LEU A 12 -40.16 -15.08 5.69
CA LEU A 12 -38.86 -15.64 5.29
C LEU A 12 -38.16 -14.78 4.21
N ALA A 13 -38.92 -14.13 3.33
CA ALA A 13 -38.39 -13.26 2.28
C ALA A 13 -37.73 -11.96 2.80
N LEU A 14 -38.05 -11.52 4.02
CA LEU A 14 -37.51 -10.29 4.61
C LEU A 14 -36.07 -10.46 5.16
N MET A 15 -35.61 -11.70 5.36
CA MET A 15 -34.32 -11.99 6.01
C MET A 15 -33.13 -12.10 5.04
N ILE A 16 -33.34 -11.97 3.72
CA ILE A 16 -32.29 -12.19 2.71
C ILE A 16 -31.79 -10.87 2.08
N GLY A 17 -32.25 -9.72 2.57
CA GLY A 17 -31.84 -8.38 2.10
C GLY A 17 -30.62 -7.79 2.82
N GLY A 18 -29.70 -8.62 3.31
CA GLY A 18 -28.47 -8.16 3.96
C GLY A 18 -27.53 -7.50 2.96
N CYS A 19 -27.36 -6.18 3.07
CA CYS A 19 -26.34 -5.46 2.32
C CYS A 19 -24.96 -5.92 2.83
N THR A 20 -24.21 -6.64 2.00
CA THR A 20 -22.79 -6.94 2.30
C THR A 20 -22.01 -5.63 2.17
N GLY A 21 -21.92 -4.89 3.27
CA GLY A 21 -21.00 -3.76 3.36
C GLY A 21 -19.59 -4.31 3.23
N LYS A 22 -18.80 -3.75 2.31
CA LYS A 22 -17.38 -4.10 2.20
C LYS A 22 -16.74 -4.02 3.59
N HIS A 23 -16.11 -5.12 4.01
CA HIS A 23 -15.48 -5.21 5.32
C HIS A 23 -14.17 -4.42 5.28
N TYR A 24 -14.26 -3.09 5.40
CA TYR A 24 -13.08 -2.24 5.51
C TYR A 24 -12.36 -2.59 6.81
N SER A 25 -11.17 -3.19 6.69
CA SER A 25 -10.22 -3.23 7.78
C SER A 25 -9.95 -1.77 8.19
N ILE A 26 -10.05 -1.48 9.48
CA ILE A 26 -9.71 -0.16 10.02
C ILE A 26 -8.24 0.07 9.66
N SER A 27 -7.99 1.00 8.74
CA SER A 27 -6.65 1.36 8.32
C SER A 27 -6.05 2.29 9.38
N GLU A 28 -4.97 1.83 10.01
CA GLU A 28 -4.23 2.65 10.96
C GLU A 28 -3.47 3.77 10.23
N PRO A 29 -3.43 4.98 10.81
CA PRO A 29 -2.65 6.06 10.24
C PRO A 29 -1.16 5.72 10.25
N LYS A 30 -0.48 6.07 9.16
CA LYS A 30 0.97 5.93 8.98
C LYS A 30 1.59 7.29 8.72
N ILE A 31 2.84 7.48 9.13
CA ILE A 31 3.68 8.56 8.58
C ILE A 31 4.32 8.02 7.31
N ILE A 32 4.05 8.69 6.19
CA ILE A 32 4.51 8.30 4.86
C ILE A 32 5.43 9.40 4.33
N THR A 33 6.67 9.03 4.01
CA THR A 33 7.61 9.88 3.27
C THR A 33 7.87 9.28 1.91
N ILE A 34 7.54 10.00 0.84
CA ILE A 34 7.85 9.66 -0.54
C ILE A 34 8.72 10.77 -1.11
N LYS A 35 9.88 10.40 -1.64
CA LYS A 35 10.70 11.25 -2.48
C LYS A 35 10.96 10.50 -3.78
N SER A 36 10.33 10.99 -4.84
CA SER A 36 10.47 10.48 -6.19
C SER A 36 10.48 11.60 -7.23
N PRO A 37 10.82 11.32 -8.51
CA PRO A 37 10.84 12.31 -9.58
C PRO A 37 9.54 13.12 -9.70
N LYS A 38 8.39 12.44 -9.63
CA LYS A 38 7.06 13.04 -9.83
C LYS A 38 6.24 13.21 -8.56
N LEU A 39 6.67 12.66 -7.42
CA LEU A 39 5.94 12.74 -6.16
C LEU A 39 6.87 13.03 -4.99
N LYS A 40 6.55 14.09 -4.25
CA LYS A 40 7.21 14.42 -2.98
C LYS A 40 6.14 14.61 -1.92
N PHE A 41 6.23 13.83 -0.85
CA PHE A 41 5.27 13.82 0.24
C PHE A 41 5.97 13.43 1.54
N ALA A 42 5.58 14.02 2.66
CA ALA A 42 6.15 13.72 3.98
C ALA A 42 5.16 14.14 5.07
N ASP A 43 4.09 13.37 5.25
CA ASP A 43 3.04 13.62 6.24
C ASP A 43 2.26 12.31 6.49
N THR A 44 1.06 12.43 7.02
CA THR A 44 0.19 11.31 7.41
C THR A 44 -0.52 10.73 6.19
N GLY A 45 -0.66 9.41 6.16
CA GLY A 45 -1.47 8.73 5.17
C GLY A 45 -2.05 7.43 5.69
N TYR A 46 -2.90 6.82 4.86
CA TYR A 46 -3.56 5.55 5.15
C TYR A 46 -3.24 4.57 4.04
N ILE A 47 -2.93 3.33 4.41
CA ILE A 47 -2.72 2.24 3.46
C ILE A 47 -3.82 1.21 3.69
N ARG A 48 -4.52 0.85 2.61
CA ARG A 48 -5.62 -0.13 2.59
C ARG A 48 -5.30 -1.19 1.55
N HIS A 49 -5.69 -2.43 1.81
CA HIS A 49 -5.60 -3.48 0.80
C HIS A 49 -6.83 -4.40 0.88
N GLU A 50 -7.30 -4.86 -0.27
CA GLU A 50 -8.41 -5.81 -0.41
C GLU A 50 -8.07 -6.76 -1.56
N GLY A 51 -7.79 -8.03 -1.23
CA GLY A 51 -7.24 -8.98 -2.21
C GLY A 51 -5.93 -8.46 -2.79
N GLU A 52 -5.87 -8.36 -4.12
CA GLU A 52 -4.73 -7.80 -4.84
C GLU A 52 -4.72 -6.27 -4.84
N SER A 53 -5.85 -5.59 -4.56
CA SER A 53 -5.92 -4.13 -4.62
C SER A 53 -5.20 -3.48 -3.44
N VAL A 54 -4.38 -2.46 -3.70
CA VAL A 54 -3.67 -1.68 -2.67
C VAL A 54 -3.90 -0.19 -2.92
N GLU A 55 -4.21 0.55 -1.86
CA GLU A 55 -4.47 1.98 -1.91
C GLU A 55 -3.65 2.71 -0.84
N ALA A 56 -2.98 3.79 -1.23
CA ALA A 56 -2.34 4.74 -0.34
C ALA A 56 -2.99 6.12 -0.51
N GLU A 57 -3.62 6.62 0.54
CA GLU A 57 -4.26 7.94 0.57
C GLU A 57 -3.43 8.88 1.44
N LEU A 58 -2.95 9.97 0.85
CA LEU A 58 -1.97 10.88 1.42
C LEU A 58 -2.65 12.18 1.85
N PHE A 59 -2.41 12.60 3.09
CA PHE A 59 -3.05 13.77 3.69
C PHE A 59 -2.02 14.83 4.08
N THR A 60 -2.35 16.09 3.83
CA THR A 60 -1.60 17.23 4.37
C THR A 60 -2.57 18.16 5.06
N ALA A 61 -2.29 18.48 6.33
CA ALA A 61 -3.16 19.32 7.17
C ALA A 61 -4.65 18.87 7.16
N GLY A 62 -4.88 17.54 7.16
CA GLY A 62 -6.22 16.95 7.16
C GLY A 62 -6.95 16.91 5.81
N VAL A 63 -6.31 17.35 4.73
CA VAL A 63 -6.87 17.30 3.37
C VAL A 63 -6.18 16.20 2.56
N ALA A 64 -6.96 15.36 1.88
CA ALA A 64 -6.43 14.37 0.94
C ALA A 64 -5.81 15.09 -0.26
N VAL A 65 -4.49 14.98 -0.44
CA VAL A 65 -3.73 15.67 -1.49
C VAL A 65 -3.34 14.75 -2.64
N GLU A 66 -3.27 13.44 -2.38
CA GLU A 66 -2.94 12.45 -3.39
C GLU A 66 -3.53 11.09 -3.00
N LYS A 67 -3.95 10.30 -3.99
CA LYS A 67 -4.45 8.95 -3.80
C LYS A 67 -3.83 8.05 -4.84
N ILE A 68 -2.99 7.12 -4.38
CA ILE A 68 -2.36 6.11 -5.21
C ILE A 68 -3.16 4.82 -5.06
N SER A 69 -3.79 4.35 -6.13
CA SER A 69 -4.51 3.06 -6.15
C SER A 69 -3.83 2.12 -7.13
N ILE A 70 -3.60 0.88 -6.72
CA ILE A 70 -2.90 -0.16 -7.48
C ILE A 70 -3.80 -1.38 -7.56
N ASP A 71 -4.37 -1.61 -8.74
CA ASP A 71 -5.22 -2.77 -9.07
C ASP A 71 -4.81 -3.30 -10.45
N GLU A 72 -5.71 -3.37 -11.44
CA GLU A 72 -5.32 -3.62 -12.85
C GLU A 72 -4.44 -2.51 -13.43
N LYS A 73 -4.53 -1.30 -12.86
CA LYS A 73 -3.78 -0.10 -13.22
C LYS A 73 -3.32 0.63 -11.97
N VAL A 74 -2.35 1.52 -12.14
CA VAL A 74 -1.96 2.48 -11.11
C VAL A 74 -2.62 3.82 -11.39
N CYS A 75 -3.48 4.26 -10.49
CA CYS A 75 -4.15 5.55 -10.56
C CYS A 75 -3.57 6.51 -9.53
N VAL A 76 -3.29 7.73 -9.97
CA VAL A 76 -2.97 8.89 -9.15
C VAL A 76 -3.91 10.04 -9.52
N SER A 77 -3.86 11.16 -8.81
CA SER A 77 -4.65 12.37 -9.06
C SER A 77 -4.60 12.83 -10.53
N ALA A 78 -3.45 12.68 -11.19
CA ALA A 78 -3.24 13.06 -12.58
C ALA A 78 -3.84 12.08 -13.62
N GLY A 79 -4.24 10.88 -13.22
CA GLY A 79 -4.80 9.86 -14.10
C GLY A 79 -4.31 8.44 -13.79
N CYS A 80 -4.72 7.49 -14.63
CA CYS A 80 -4.37 6.08 -14.50
C CYS A 80 -3.42 5.61 -15.61
N MET A 81 -2.45 4.77 -15.26
CA MET A 81 -1.46 4.20 -16.17
C MET A 81 -1.19 2.72 -15.82
N SER A 82 -0.44 2.02 -16.66
CA SER A 82 0.01 0.67 -16.33
C SER A 82 1.01 0.70 -15.16
N GLU A 83 1.14 -0.39 -14.40
CA GLU A 83 2.19 -0.49 -13.36
C GLU A 83 3.59 -0.25 -13.94
N GLN A 84 3.86 -0.77 -15.14
CA GLN A 84 5.15 -0.61 -15.80
C GLN A 84 5.46 0.86 -16.13
N ASP A 85 4.46 1.62 -16.59
CA ASP A 85 4.62 3.05 -16.87
C ASP A 85 4.77 3.83 -15.57
N PHE A 86 4.01 3.48 -14.53
CA PHE A 86 4.17 4.09 -13.21
C PHE A 86 5.60 3.90 -12.67
N ILE A 87 6.15 2.67 -12.72
CA ILE A 87 7.53 2.41 -12.31
C ILE A 87 8.52 3.29 -13.08
N ARG A 88 8.36 3.38 -14.40
CA ARG A 88 9.26 4.18 -15.25
C ARG A 88 9.18 5.67 -14.94
N GLU A 89 7.99 6.19 -14.69
CA GLU A 89 7.73 7.63 -14.57
C GLU A 89 7.88 8.17 -13.15
N TYR A 90 7.45 7.39 -12.16
CA TYR A 90 7.42 7.81 -10.75
C TYR A 90 8.55 7.23 -9.93
N LEU A 91 9.20 6.14 -10.37
CA LEU A 91 10.27 5.48 -9.65
C LEU A 91 11.54 5.38 -10.51
N SER A 92 11.91 4.18 -10.95
CA SER A 92 13.03 3.92 -11.87
C SER A 92 12.67 2.78 -12.81
N ALA A 93 13.02 2.90 -14.09
CA ALA A 93 12.76 1.88 -15.11
C ALA A 93 13.46 0.54 -14.84
N GLU A 94 14.45 0.51 -13.95
CA GLU A 94 15.21 -0.69 -13.57
C GLU A 94 14.47 -1.58 -12.56
N TYR A 95 13.38 -1.09 -11.98
CA TYR A 95 12.65 -1.84 -10.97
C TYR A 95 11.61 -2.79 -11.58
N PRO A 96 11.35 -3.95 -10.96
CA PRO A 96 10.18 -4.77 -11.26
C PRO A 96 8.87 -4.02 -11.07
N THR A 97 7.83 -4.38 -11.83
CA THR A 97 6.51 -3.71 -11.85
C THR A 97 5.83 -3.66 -10.49
N ASP A 98 5.97 -4.72 -9.69
CA ASP A 98 5.34 -4.89 -8.39
C ASP A 98 6.06 -4.16 -7.24
N THR A 99 7.13 -3.40 -7.54
CA THR A 99 7.98 -2.77 -6.52
C THR A 99 7.20 -1.86 -5.58
N LEU A 100 6.35 -0.97 -6.11
CA LEU A 100 5.57 -0.06 -5.25
C LEU A 100 4.59 -0.85 -4.38
N ARG A 101 3.87 -1.81 -4.97
CA ARG A 101 2.88 -2.65 -4.26
C ARG A 101 3.53 -3.34 -3.06
N ARG A 102 4.68 -3.98 -3.26
CA ARG A 102 5.43 -4.65 -2.19
C ARG A 102 5.90 -3.71 -1.11
N ILE A 103 6.36 -2.51 -1.46
CA ILE A 103 6.76 -1.49 -0.48
C ILE A 103 5.57 -1.06 0.39
N LEU A 104 4.41 -0.80 -0.24
CA LEU A 104 3.17 -0.42 0.47
C LEU A 104 2.67 -1.53 1.40
N LEU A 105 2.79 -2.79 0.98
CA LEU A 105 2.40 -3.97 1.77
C LEU A 105 3.45 -4.39 2.82
N GLY A 106 4.63 -3.76 2.83
CA GLY A 106 5.71 -4.16 3.74
C GLY A 106 6.28 -5.56 3.43
N GLU A 107 6.24 -5.97 2.16
CA GLU A 107 6.74 -7.26 1.69
C GLU A 107 8.16 -7.15 1.12
N PRO A 108 8.94 -8.25 1.10
CA PRO A 108 10.22 -8.30 0.40
C PRO A 108 10.07 -7.90 -1.07
N ILE A 109 10.93 -7.00 -1.54
CA ILE A 109 10.94 -6.51 -2.93
C ILE A 109 11.74 -7.45 -3.83
N PHE A 110 11.55 -7.31 -5.15
CA PHE A 110 12.37 -7.98 -6.17
C PHE A 110 12.44 -9.49 -5.94
N GLN A 111 11.27 -10.11 -5.69
CA GLN A 111 11.14 -11.54 -5.41
C GLN A 111 11.96 -12.02 -4.19
N GLY A 112 12.31 -11.11 -3.26
CA GLY A 112 13.03 -11.44 -2.04
C GLY A 112 14.53 -11.66 -2.21
N ILE A 113 15.13 -11.25 -3.32
CA ILE A 113 16.59 -11.39 -3.50
C ILE A 113 17.35 -10.71 -2.36
N ASN A 114 18.43 -11.36 -1.91
CA ASN A 114 19.31 -10.88 -0.84
C ASN A 114 18.57 -10.53 0.47
N THR A 115 17.43 -11.17 0.74
CA THR A 115 16.71 -11.00 2.01
C THR A 115 17.49 -11.67 3.15
N SER A 116 17.88 -10.88 4.13
CA SER A 116 18.41 -11.33 5.41
C SER A 116 17.38 -11.08 6.49
N GLU A 117 16.94 -12.16 7.14
CA GLU A 117 16.04 -12.11 8.29
C GLU A 117 16.83 -12.03 9.60
N GLN A 118 16.31 -11.25 10.53
CA GLN A 118 16.88 -10.95 11.83
C GLN A 118 15.86 -11.31 12.93
N CYS A 119 16.32 -11.45 14.17
CA CYS A 119 15.45 -11.70 15.31
C CYS A 119 14.31 -10.66 15.37
N GLY A 120 13.09 -11.13 15.68
CA GLY A 120 11.90 -10.26 15.79
C GLY A 120 11.20 -9.94 14.47
N GLY A 121 11.44 -10.74 13.41
CA GLY A 121 10.75 -10.61 12.12
C GLY A 121 11.26 -9.46 11.25
N ALA A 122 12.35 -8.81 11.63
CA ALA A 122 12.99 -7.78 10.83
C ALA A 122 13.68 -8.40 9.61
N LYS A 123 13.52 -7.79 8.44
CA LYS A 123 14.16 -8.22 7.19
C LYS A 123 14.94 -7.07 6.57
N THR A 124 16.03 -7.37 5.89
CA THR A 124 16.81 -6.37 5.14
C THR A 124 17.24 -6.93 3.80
N GLN A 125 17.13 -6.13 2.76
CA GLN A 125 17.64 -6.44 1.42
C GLN A 125 18.66 -5.37 0.99
N TYR A 126 19.77 -5.82 0.45
CA TYR A 126 20.78 -5.00 -0.20
C TYR A 126 20.86 -5.40 -1.67
N ILE A 127 20.52 -4.48 -2.57
CA ILE A 127 20.47 -4.74 -4.02
C ILE A 127 21.33 -3.69 -4.68
N ARG A 128 22.49 -4.13 -5.18
CA ARG A 128 23.54 -3.24 -5.72
C ARG A 128 24.01 -3.71 -7.07
N ASN A 129 24.01 -2.80 -8.03
CA ASN A 129 24.64 -2.95 -9.32
C ASN A 129 25.00 -1.54 -9.87
N GLU A 130 25.39 -1.46 -11.14
CA GLU A 130 25.77 -0.19 -11.78
C GLU A 130 24.66 0.87 -11.79
N LYS A 131 23.39 0.45 -11.72
CA LYS A 131 22.22 1.33 -11.85
C LYS A 131 21.43 1.55 -10.55
N MET A 132 21.65 0.70 -9.54
CA MET A 132 20.88 0.69 -8.29
C MET A 132 21.80 0.51 -7.07
N ASP A 133 21.57 1.30 -6.01
CA ASP A 133 22.09 1.03 -4.67
C ASP A 133 20.94 1.13 -3.67
N ILE A 134 20.21 0.01 -3.57
CA ILE A 134 19.00 -0.10 -2.76
C ILE A 134 19.35 -0.69 -1.39
N VAL A 135 18.87 0.00 -0.36
CA VAL A 135 18.70 -0.55 0.98
C VAL A 135 17.21 -0.59 1.27
N TYR A 136 16.70 -1.79 1.51
CA TYR A 136 15.32 -2.00 1.93
C TYR A 136 15.27 -2.67 3.30
N ARG A 137 14.53 -2.11 4.24
CA ARG A 137 14.40 -2.61 5.61
C ARG A 137 12.94 -2.74 5.97
N LEU A 138 12.59 -3.90 6.49
CA LEU A 138 11.29 -4.22 7.03
C LEU A 138 11.44 -4.52 8.51
N LYS A 139 10.57 -3.92 9.32
CA LYS A 139 10.38 -4.25 10.73
C LYS A 139 8.88 -4.18 11.02
N PRO A 140 8.39 -4.74 12.14
CA PRO A 140 7.03 -4.47 12.59
C PRO A 140 6.77 -2.96 12.57
N GLY A 141 5.75 -2.53 11.83
CA GLY A 141 5.39 -1.12 11.71
C GLY A 141 6.29 -0.24 10.82
N LEU A 142 7.30 -0.78 10.12
CA LEU A 142 8.21 0.00 9.28
C LEU A 142 8.51 -0.69 7.93
N SER A 143 8.28 0.04 6.84
CA SER A 143 8.84 -0.22 5.52
C SER A 143 9.74 0.95 5.12
N TYR A 144 11.03 0.69 4.91
CA TYR A 144 12.02 1.70 4.54
C TYR A 144 12.77 1.29 3.29
N PHE A 145 12.44 1.92 2.17
CA PHE A 145 13.11 1.79 0.88
C PHE A 145 13.95 3.03 0.60
N LYS A 146 15.21 2.84 0.22
CA LYS A 146 16.08 3.91 -0.27
C LYS A 146 16.95 3.41 -1.40
N ASP A 147 16.82 4.02 -2.58
CA ASP A 147 17.80 3.90 -3.66
C ASP A 147 18.67 5.16 -3.67
N ARG A 148 19.98 4.98 -3.44
CA ARG A 148 20.93 6.10 -3.38
C ARG A 148 21.31 6.60 -4.77
N ASN A 149 21.37 5.72 -5.78
CA ASN A 149 21.73 6.09 -7.14
C ASN A 149 20.60 6.88 -7.80
N ASN A 150 19.35 6.46 -7.58
CA ASN A 150 18.17 7.12 -8.14
C ASN A 150 17.57 8.20 -7.22
N GLY A 151 18.16 8.44 -6.05
CA GLY A 151 17.72 9.46 -5.10
C GLY A 151 16.31 9.23 -4.51
N LEU A 152 15.80 8.00 -4.61
CA LEU A 152 14.46 7.62 -4.18
C LEU A 152 14.41 7.24 -2.71
N ILE A 153 13.35 7.69 -2.03
CA ILE A 153 13.05 7.28 -0.66
C ILE A 153 11.56 7.00 -0.57
N ILE A 154 11.20 5.84 -0.03
CA ILE A 154 9.84 5.55 0.43
C ILE A 154 9.96 5.02 1.85
N ARG A 155 9.36 5.71 2.81
CA ARG A 155 9.31 5.31 4.21
C ARG A 155 7.87 5.33 4.67
N ILE A 156 7.43 4.24 5.28
CA ILE A 156 6.10 4.06 5.82
C ILE A 156 6.30 3.56 7.24
N GLU A 157 5.83 4.32 8.22
CA GLU A 157 5.94 3.95 9.64
C GLU A 157 4.61 4.14 10.36
N ASN A 158 4.35 3.33 11.39
CA ASN A 158 3.19 3.54 12.26
C ASN A 158 3.26 4.92 12.91
N LEU A 159 2.12 5.62 12.99
CA LEU A 159 2.06 6.94 13.61
C LEU A 159 2.50 6.91 15.09
N ASP A 160 2.11 5.86 15.81
CA ASP A 160 2.36 5.74 17.26
C ASP A 160 3.84 5.52 17.61
N ASP A 161 4.62 4.91 16.71
CA ASP A 161 6.06 4.67 16.92
C ASP A 161 6.87 5.96 16.88
N ASN A 162 6.37 7.01 16.22
CA ASN A 162 7.06 8.28 16.04
C ASN A 162 6.83 9.28 17.20
N GLN A 163 5.81 9.05 18.03
CA GLN A 163 5.53 9.90 19.21
C GLN A 163 6.44 9.58 20.42
N SER A 164 7.29 8.55 20.31
CA SER A 164 8.20 8.09 21.37
C SER A 164 9.62 8.67 21.29
N ARG A 165 9.85 9.70 20.45
CA ARG A 165 11.16 10.35 20.28
C ARG A 165 11.14 11.84 20.59
#